data_AF-A0A931LGF3-F1
#
_entry.id   AF-A0A931LGF3-F1
#
_cell.length_a   1.000
_cell.length_b   1.000
_cell.length_c   1.000
_cell.angle_alpha   90.00
_cell.angle_beta   90.00
_cell.angle_gamma   90.00
#
_symmetry.space_group_name_H-M   'P 1'
#
loop_
_entity.id
_entity.type
_entity.pdbx_description
1 polymer ?
#
loop_
_entity_poly.entity_id
_entity_poly.type
_entity_poly.pdbx_seq_one_letter_code
_entity_poly.pdbx_strand_id
1 'polypeptide(L)'
;MIKRTVVFMLALTLVASGTLAWAAADEGRRGDRHAQRSQKFQQWLGLSDDQMTQIRAIKERDRGTHEQVGQALHKAQAELRQLALGGADEPTVQRKEAEVQQLLGQMVQQRTKSLQEIAPILTPEQREKMAQGGPRGHGRHGGRRAPSS
;
A
#
# COMPACT_ATOMS: atom_id res chain seq x y z
N MET A 1 51.49 38.84 -9.88
CA MET A 1 50.73 40.09 -9.61
C MET A 1 49.34 39.73 -9.09
N ILE A 2 49.12 40.06 -7.81
CA ILE A 2 47.89 40.38 -7.07
C ILE A 2 46.64 39.50 -7.29
N LYS A 3 46.40 38.64 -6.28
CA LYS A 3 45.15 37.91 -5.98
C LYS A 3 44.04 38.91 -5.63
N ARG A 4 42.85 38.78 -6.22
CA ARG A 4 41.65 39.52 -5.79
C ARG A 4 40.72 38.57 -5.04
N THR A 5 40.84 38.61 -3.73
CA THR A 5 39.82 38.18 -2.77
C THR A 5 38.62 39.12 -2.85
N VAL A 6 37.42 38.59 -3.04
CA VAL A 6 36.18 39.22 -2.56
C VAL A 6 35.38 38.16 -1.80
N VAL A 7 35.25 38.43 -0.52
CA VAL A 7 34.45 37.75 0.52
C VAL A 7 32.99 38.26 0.42
N PHE A 8 32.07 37.60 1.15
CA PHE A 8 30.62 37.85 1.34
C PHE A 8 29.75 36.98 0.41
N MET A 9 28.85 36.11 0.88
CA MET A 9 28.03 36.14 2.10
C MET A 9 27.79 34.73 2.68
N LEU A 10 27.84 34.69 4.00
CA LEU A 10 27.22 33.67 4.85
C LEU A 10 25.69 33.82 4.72
N ALA A 11 25.00 32.80 4.21
CA ALA A 11 23.56 32.65 4.38
C ALA A 11 23.30 31.35 5.14
N LEU A 12 23.36 31.47 6.48
CA LEU A 12 22.96 30.44 7.41
C LEU A 12 21.43 30.39 7.43
N THR A 13 20.79 29.69 6.48
CA THR A 13 19.36 29.37 6.59
C THR A 13 19.19 28.19 7.54
N LEU A 14 19.09 28.51 8.82
CA LEU A 14 18.65 27.62 9.88
C LEU A 14 17.12 27.67 9.96
N VAL A 15 16.41 26.94 9.09
CA VAL A 15 14.97 26.69 9.27
C VAL A 15 14.63 25.30 8.71
N ALA A 16 14.41 24.33 9.61
CA ALA A 16 13.35 23.32 9.48
C ALA A 16 13.26 22.42 10.74
N SER A 17 13.32 22.99 11.95
CA SER A 17 13.02 22.24 13.19
C SER A 17 11.51 22.09 13.42
N GLY A 18 10.76 21.67 12.39
CA GLY A 18 9.29 21.55 12.43
C GLY A 18 8.73 20.28 11.77
N THR A 19 9.56 19.48 11.10
CA THR A 19 9.12 18.27 10.37
C THR A 19 8.85 17.06 11.28
N LEU A 20 9.48 17.01 12.46
CA LEU A 20 9.40 15.86 13.36
C LEU A 20 8.02 15.70 14.04
N ALA A 21 7.36 16.80 14.39
CA ALA A 21 6.06 16.76 15.06
C ALA A 21 4.93 16.28 14.13
N TRP A 22 4.99 16.60 12.83
CA TRP A 22 3.99 16.14 11.86
C TRP A 22 4.22 14.69 11.45
N ALA A 23 5.48 14.26 11.30
CA ALA A 23 5.83 12.86 11.04
C ALA A 23 5.40 11.94 12.21
N ALA A 24 5.70 12.32 13.47
CA ALA A 24 5.30 11.54 14.64
C ALA A 24 3.77 11.49 14.85
N ALA A 25 3.06 12.58 14.56
CA ALA A 25 1.59 12.62 14.65
C ALA A 25 0.91 11.76 13.55
N ASP A 26 1.51 11.68 12.36
CA ASP A 26 1.00 10.82 11.29
C ASP A 26 1.32 9.34 11.56
N GLU A 27 2.47 9.03 12.14
CA GLU A 27 2.84 7.68 12.60
C GLU A 27 1.87 7.15 13.67
N GLY A 28 1.55 7.95 14.70
CA GLY A 28 0.58 7.56 15.73
C GLY A 28 -0.80 7.22 15.15
N ARG A 29 -1.32 8.08 14.25
CA ARG A 29 -2.61 7.86 13.57
C ARG A 29 -2.60 6.67 12.60
N ARG A 30 -1.44 6.28 12.05
CA ARG A 30 -1.31 5.08 11.22
C ARG A 30 -1.31 3.81 12.08
N GLY A 31 -0.61 3.83 13.22
CA GLY A 31 -0.61 2.74 14.20
C GLY A 31 -2.02 2.41 14.70
N ASP A 32 -2.77 3.43 15.11
CA ASP A 32 -4.15 3.28 15.62
C ASP A 32 -5.09 2.66 14.59
N ARG A 33 -5.01 3.11 13.33
CA ARG A 33 -5.82 2.58 12.24
C ARG A 33 -5.46 1.14 11.91
N HIS A 34 -4.17 0.77 11.99
CA HIS A 34 -3.73 -0.60 11.76
C HIS A 34 -4.26 -1.54 12.85
N ALA A 35 -4.11 -1.14 14.12
CA ALA A 35 -4.62 -1.89 15.27
C ALA A 35 -6.13 -2.11 15.17
N GLN A 36 -6.90 -1.05 14.87
CA GLN A 36 -8.35 -1.15 14.71
C GLN A 36 -8.76 -2.10 13.57
N ARG A 37 -8.02 -2.11 12.46
CA ARG A 37 -8.28 -3.03 11.34
C ARG A 37 -7.98 -4.48 11.73
N SER A 38 -6.89 -4.72 12.46
CA SER A 38 -6.56 -6.07 12.95
C SER A 38 -7.64 -6.57 13.90
N GLN A 39 -8.13 -5.72 14.81
CA GLN A 39 -9.17 -6.09 15.76
C GLN A 39 -10.49 -6.44 15.06
N LYS A 40 -10.91 -5.63 14.06
CA LYS A 40 -12.10 -5.92 13.25
C LYS A 40 -11.97 -7.23 12.47
N PHE A 41 -10.78 -7.52 11.94
CA PHE A 41 -10.52 -8.78 11.24
C PHE A 41 -10.61 -9.99 12.17
N GLN A 42 -9.98 -9.90 13.35
CA GLN A 42 -10.05 -10.92 14.40
C GLN A 42 -11.49 -11.21 14.83
N GLN A 43 -12.26 -10.16 15.16
CA GLN A 43 -13.67 -10.29 15.55
C GLN A 43 -14.53 -10.87 14.43
N TRP A 44 -14.33 -10.41 13.19
CA TRP A 44 -15.11 -10.88 12.06
C TRP A 44 -14.86 -12.36 11.77
N LEU A 45 -13.61 -12.84 11.79
CA LEU A 45 -13.32 -14.27 11.61
C LEU A 45 -13.50 -15.10 12.88
N GLY A 46 -13.64 -14.48 14.05
CA GLY A 46 -13.64 -15.18 15.34
C GLY A 46 -12.30 -15.88 15.60
N LEU A 47 -11.18 -15.19 15.33
CA LEU A 47 -9.84 -15.76 15.54
C LEU A 47 -9.49 -15.74 17.04
N SER A 48 -8.86 -16.82 17.51
CA SER A 48 -8.16 -16.79 18.79
C SER A 48 -6.95 -15.85 18.74
N ASP A 49 -6.44 -15.47 19.92
CA ASP A 49 -5.25 -14.64 20.01
C ASP A 49 -4.01 -15.32 19.42
N ASP A 50 -3.90 -16.65 19.59
CA ASP A 50 -2.82 -17.45 19.00
C ASP A 50 -2.91 -17.47 17.47
N GLN A 51 -4.10 -17.68 16.91
CA GLN A 51 -4.33 -17.62 15.46
C GLN A 51 -3.99 -16.24 14.91
N MET A 52 -4.42 -15.18 15.58
CA MET A 52 -4.14 -13.80 15.16
C MET A 52 -2.64 -13.49 15.23
N THR A 53 -1.93 -13.99 16.25
CA THR A 53 -0.48 -13.82 16.40
C THR A 53 0.27 -14.49 15.25
N GLN A 54 -0.07 -15.74 14.91
CA GLN A 54 0.54 -16.45 13.78
C GLN A 54 0.27 -15.75 12.44
N ILE A 55 -0.97 -15.28 12.23
CA ILE A 55 -1.33 -14.53 11.01
C ILE A 55 -0.57 -13.20 10.92
N ARG A 56 -0.34 -12.50 12.04
CA ARG A 56 0.48 -11.28 12.05
C ARG A 56 1.92 -11.58 11.67
N ALA A 57 2.51 -12.65 12.20
CA ALA A 57 3.87 -13.03 11.87
C ALA A 57 4.06 -13.28 10.36
N ILE A 58 3.12 -13.99 9.72
CA ILE A 58 3.12 -14.22 8.26
C ILE A 58 3.06 -12.87 7.52
N LYS A 59 2.15 -11.99 7.91
CA LYS A 59 1.97 -10.68 7.23
C LYS A 59 3.16 -9.75 7.42
N GLU A 60 3.77 -9.73 8.60
CA GLU A 60 4.90 -8.85 8.89
C GLU A 60 6.15 -9.29 8.12
N ARG A 61 6.37 -10.61 7.99
CA ARG A 61 7.47 -11.17 7.19
C ARG A 61 7.44 -10.68 5.75
N ASP A 62 6.25 -10.61 5.15
CA ASP A 62 6.09 -10.27 3.74
C ASP A 62 5.78 -8.78 3.50
N ARG A 63 5.69 -7.98 4.58
CA ARG A 63 5.27 -6.58 4.54
C ARG A 63 6.14 -5.72 3.63
N GLY A 64 7.47 -5.82 3.78
CA GLY A 64 8.41 -5.03 2.99
C GLY A 64 8.26 -5.28 1.49
N THR A 65 8.17 -6.55 1.10
CA THR A 65 7.96 -6.95 -0.29
C THR A 65 6.61 -6.45 -0.84
N HIS A 66 5.55 -6.58 -0.05
CA HIS A 66 4.23 -6.10 -0.45
C HIS A 66 4.19 -4.57 -0.60
N GLU A 67 4.83 -3.83 0.30
CA GLU A 67 4.96 -2.36 0.20
C GLU A 67 5.76 -1.95 -1.04
N GLN A 68 6.87 -2.63 -1.32
CA GLN A 68 7.71 -2.36 -2.50
C GLN A 68 6.95 -2.59 -3.81
N VAL A 69 6.30 -3.74 -3.98
CA VAL A 69 5.53 -4.04 -5.21
C VAL A 69 4.35 -3.08 -5.35
N GLY A 70 3.68 -2.75 -4.24
CA GLY A 70 2.59 -1.76 -4.25
C GLY A 70 3.05 -0.36 -4.69
N GLN A 71 4.18 0.12 -4.18
CA GLN A 71 4.76 1.40 -4.58
C GLN A 71 5.18 1.40 -6.05
N ALA A 72 5.84 0.33 -6.51
CA ALA A 72 6.23 0.17 -7.90
C ALA A 72 5.02 0.17 -8.84
N LEU A 73 3.95 -0.55 -8.47
CA LEU A 73 2.71 -0.59 -9.25
C LEU A 73 2.06 0.80 -9.35
N HIS A 74 1.96 1.52 -8.24
CA HIS A 74 1.40 2.88 -8.23
C HIS A 74 2.18 3.81 -9.15
N LYS A 75 3.52 3.76 -9.10
CA LYS A 75 4.39 4.54 -9.97
C LYS A 75 4.21 4.17 -11.44
N ALA A 76 4.25 2.87 -11.76
CA ALA A 76 4.10 2.38 -13.13
C ALA A 76 2.73 2.75 -13.73
N GLN A 77 1.66 2.71 -12.94
CA GLN A 77 0.33 3.14 -13.37
C GLN A 77 0.24 4.65 -13.63
N ALA A 78 0.91 5.47 -12.81
CA ALA A 78 0.97 6.91 -13.03
C ALA A 78 1.74 7.25 -14.31
N GLU A 79 2.89 6.60 -14.52
CA GLU A 79 3.70 6.75 -15.74
C GLU A 79 2.94 6.27 -16.98
N LEU A 80 2.27 5.12 -16.91
CA LEU A 80 1.44 4.61 -18.01
C LEU A 80 0.38 5.63 -18.43
N ARG A 81 -0.31 6.22 -17.44
CA ARG A 81 -1.31 7.27 -17.69
C ARG A 81 -0.70 8.48 -18.38
N GLN A 82 0.48 8.91 -17.93
CA GLN A 82 1.19 10.03 -18.56
C GLN A 82 1.60 9.72 -20.00
N LEU A 83 2.13 8.53 -20.27
CA LEU A 83 2.54 8.11 -21.61
C LEU A 83 1.35 8.01 -22.56
N ALA A 84 0.26 7.36 -22.12
CA ALA A 84 -0.94 7.16 -22.93
C ALA A 84 -1.66 8.47 -23.26
N LEU A 85 -1.67 9.45 -22.34
CA LEU A 85 -2.29 10.76 -22.57
C LEU A 85 -1.34 11.80 -23.16
N GLY A 86 -0.03 11.57 -23.06
CA GLY A 86 1.03 12.49 -23.49
C GLY A 86 1.48 12.30 -24.93
N GLY A 87 0.86 11.38 -25.68
CA GLY A 87 1.19 11.13 -27.08
C GLY A 87 2.49 10.34 -27.28
N ALA A 88 2.89 9.51 -26.31
CA ALA A 88 4.01 8.59 -26.50
C ALA A 88 3.71 7.59 -27.63
N ASP A 89 4.77 7.04 -28.26
CA ASP A 89 4.62 6.02 -29.28
C ASP A 89 4.06 4.71 -28.71
N GLU A 90 3.34 3.97 -29.55
CA GLU A 90 2.66 2.72 -29.20
C GLU A 90 3.62 1.69 -28.54
N PRO A 91 4.82 1.41 -29.07
CA PRO A 91 5.78 0.51 -28.40
C PRO A 91 6.17 0.95 -26.98
N THR A 92 6.28 2.24 -26.72
CA THR A 92 6.59 2.78 -25.39
C THR A 92 5.43 2.58 -24.42
N VAL A 93 4.20 2.82 -24.85
CA VAL A 93 2.99 2.58 -24.04
C VAL A 93 2.85 1.09 -23.72
N GLN A 94 2.97 0.21 -24.72
CA GLN A 94 2.86 -1.25 -24.55
C GLN A 94 3.90 -1.81 -23.57
N ARG A 95 5.14 -1.31 -23.61
CA ARG A 95 6.19 -1.74 -22.67
C ARG A 95 5.83 -1.39 -21.23
N LYS A 96 5.29 -0.20 -21.00
CA LYS A 96 4.86 0.23 -19.66
C LYS A 96 3.61 -0.52 -19.21
N GLU A 97 2.69 -0.85 -20.13
CA GLU A 97 1.55 -1.71 -19.83
C GLU A 97 1.99 -3.11 -19.38
N ALA A 98 2.96 -3.72 -20.07
CA ALA A 98 3.52 -5.02 -19.69
C ALA A 98 4.14 -4.99 -18.28
N GLU A 99 4.83 -3.89 -17.91
CA GLU A 99 5.36 -3.70 -16.56
C GLU A 99 4.24 -3.67 -15.50
N VAL A 100 3.14 -2.94 -15.77
CA VAL A 100 1.97 -2.91 -14.88
C VAL A 100 1.36 -4.30 -14.73
N GLN A 101 1.19 -5.05 -15.83
CA GLN A 101 0.67 -6.41 -15.80
C GLN A 101 1.56 -7.35 -14.98
N GLN A 102 2.88 -7.24 -15.12
CA GLN A 102 3.84 -8.02 -14.34
C GLN A 102 3.71 -7.72 -12.83
N LEU A 103 3.64 -6.45 -12.45
CA LEU A 103 3.50 -6.04 -11.04
C LEU A 103 2.16 -6.49 -10.44
N LEU A 104 1.07 -6.43 -11.20
CA LEU A 104 -0.21 -7.01 -10.80
C LEU A 104 -0.12 -8.52 -10.59
N GLY A 105 0.57 -9.23 -11.49
CA GLY A 105 0.85 -10.66 -11.34
C GLY A 105 1.58 -10.99 -10.04
N GLN A 106 2.62 -10.21 -9.70
CA GLN A 106 3.37 -10.37 -8.46
C GLN A 106 2.49 -10.16 -7.21
N MET A 107 1.61 -9.15 -7.23
CA MET A 107 0.66 -8.91 -6.13
C MET A 107 -0.29 -10.10 -5.92
N VAL A 108 -0.82 -10.66 -7.00
CA VAL A 108 -1.70 -11.84 -6.93
C VAL A 108 -0.94 -13.05 -6.39
N GLN A 109 0.27 -13.31 -6.89
CA GLN A 109 1.11 -14.41 -6.41
C GLN A 109 1.41 -14.31 -4.91
N GLN A 110 1.80 -13.13 -4.44
CA GLN A 110 2.07 -12.89 -3.01
C GLN A 110 0.82 -13.08 -2.15
N ARG A 111 -0.32 -12.56 -2.60
CA ARG A 111 -1.60 -12.73 -1.90
C ARG A 111 -1.99 -14.20 -1.81
N THR A 112 -1.87 -14.94 -2.90
CA THR A 112 -2.17 -16.39 -2.94
C THR A 112 -1.26 -17.17 -2.01
N LYS A 113 0.04 -16.89 -2.02
CA LYS A 113 1.00 -17.53 -1.10
C LYS A 113 0.64 -17.25 0.36
N SER A 114 0.36 -15.99 0.70
CA SER A 114 -0.06 -15.62 2.06
C SER A 114 -1.34 -16.34 2.49
N LEU A 115 -2.33 -16.47 1.58
CA LEU A 115 -3.54 -17.23 1.85
C LEU A 115 -3.28 -18.72 2.08
N GLN A 116 -2.38 -19.32 1.32
CA GLN A 116 -1.98 -20.72 1.50
C GLN A 116 -1.30 -20.96 2.85
N GLU A 117 -0.48 -20.01 3.32
CA GLU A 117 0.15 -20.07 4.65
C GLU A 117 -0.82 -19.82 5.81
N ILE A 118 -1.85 -18.99 5.60
CA ILE A 118 -2.89 -18.71 6.59
C ILE A 118 -3.91 -19.85 6.69
N ALA A 119 -4.22 -20.52 5.57
CA ALA A 119 -5.23 -21.59 5.51
C ALA A 119 -5.13 -22.70 6.58
N PRO A 120 -3.94 -23.22 6.95
CA PRO A 120 -3.81 -24.22 8.00
C PRO A 120 -4.02 -23.69 9.42
N ILE A 121 -3.94 -22.37 9.65
CA ILE A 121 -4.18 -21.74 10.95
C ILE A 121 -5.68 -21.69 11.26
N LEU A 122 -6.52 -21.69 10.22
CA LEU A 122 -7.95 -21.48 10.31
C LEU A 122 -8.73 -22.78 10.39
N THR A 123 -9.87 -22.74 11.09
CA THR A 123 -10.87 -23.82 11.04
C THR A 123 -11.55 -23.84 9.65
N PRO A 124 -12.20 -24.95 9.26
CA PRO A 124 -12.97 -25.01 8.02
C PRO A 124 -13.99 -23.87 7.88
N GLU A 125 -14.72 -23.56 8.96
CA GLU A 125 -15.76 -22.52 8.99
C GLU A 125 -15.14 -21.13 8.84
N GLN A 126 -13.97 -20.89 9.45
CA GLN A 126 -13.24 -19.64 9.31
C GLN A 126 -12.71 -19.46 7.88
N ARG A 127 -12.26 -20.52 7.20
CA ARG A 127 -11.85 -20.47 5.79
C ARG A 127 -13.02 -20.13 4.88
N GLU A 128 -14.17 -20.76 5.09
CA GLU A 128 -15.37 -20.48 4.33
C GLU A 128 -15.82 -19.02 4.51
N LYS A 129 -15.85 -18.54 5.76
CA LYS A 129 -16.13 -17.13 6.06
C LYS A 129 -15.13 -16.19 5.40
N MET A 130 -13.85 -16.54 5.40
CA MET A 130 -12.80 -15.77 4.72
C MET A 130 -13.00 -15.70 3.20
N ALA A 131 -13.47 -16.80 2.58
CA ALA A 131 -13.74 -16.87 1.14
C ALA A 131 -14.94 -16.02 0.70
N GLN A 132 -15.93 -15.84 1.57
CA GLN A 132 -17.08 -14.95 1.34
C GLN A 132 -16.70 -13.45 1.26
N GLY A 133 -15.44 -13.12 1.59
CA GLY A 133 -14.88 -11.78 1.50
C GLY A 133 -14.86 -11.05 2.86
N GLY A 134 -13.91 -10.14 3.04
CA GLY A 134 -13.71 -9.45 4.32
C GLY A 134 -14.84 -8.48 4.71
N PRO A 135 -14.79 -7.86 5.90
CA PRO A 135 -15.82 -6.95 6.42
C PRO A 135 -16.05 -5.66 5.59
N ARG A 136 -15.32 -5.48 4.48
CA ARG A 136 -15.52 -4.40 3.50
C ARG A 136 -16.08 -4.88 2.16
N GLY A 137 -16.25 -6.19 1.96
CA GLY A 137 -16.78 -6.80 0.73
C GLY A 137 -18.32 -6.79 0.63
N HIS A 138 -19.02 -6.32 1.66
CA HIS A 138 -20.49 -6.21 1.69
C HIS A 138 -21.03 -4.77 1.70
N GLY A 139 -20.20 -3.77 1.38
CA GLY A 139 -20.68 -2.40 1.36
C GLY A 139 -19.89 -1.50 0.42
N ARG A 140 -20.59 -0.98 -0.60
CA ARG A 140 -20.22 0.12 -1.52
C ARG A 140 -19.53 -0.29 -2.83
N HIS A 141 -20.31 -0.85 -3.75
CA HIS A 141 -20.21 -0.61 -5.20
C HIS A 141 -21.60 -0.77 -5.86
N GLY A 142 -22.59 -0.01 -5.38
CA GLY A 142 -23.96 -0.13 -5.89
C GLY A 142 -24.90 1.04 -5.57
N GLY A 143 -24.37 2.21 -5.23
CA GLY A 143 -25.17 3.42 -5.05
C GLY A 143 -25.31 4.15 -6.37
N ARG A 144 -26.36 3.82 -7.14
CA ARG A 144 -26.85 4.61 -8.27
C ARG A 144 -26.92 6.09 -7.87
N ARG A 145 -26.09 6.94 -8.46
CA ARG A 145 -26.46 8.36 -8.64
C ARG A 145 -27.50 8.35 -9.75
N ALA A 146 -28.79 8.41 -9.40
CA ALA A 146 -29.80 8.82 -10.36
C ALA A 146 -29.45 10.25 -10.80
N PRO A 147 -29.32 10.54 -12.11
CA PRO A 147 -29.26 11.92 -12.55
C PRO A 147 -30.63 12.55 -12.31
N SER A 148 -30.67 13.54 -11.42
CA SER A 148 -31.75 14.52 -11.39
C SER A 148 -31.52 15.49 -12.54
N SER A 149 -32.25 15.35 -13.64
CA SER A 149 -32.61 16.39 -14.60
C SER A 149 -33.84 15.93 -15.37
#